data_AF-A0A7X5KMI9-F1
#
_entry.id   AF-A0A7X5KMI9-F1
#
_cell.length_a   1.000
_cell.length_b   1.000
_cell.length_c   1.000
_cell.angle_alpha   90.00
_cell.angle_beta   90.00
_cell.angle_gamma   90.00
#
_symmetry.space_group_name_H-M   'P 1'
#
loop_
_entity.id
_entity.type
_entity.pdbx_description
1 polymer ?
#
loop_
_entity_poly.entity_id
_entity_poly.type
_entity_poly.pdbx_seq_one_letter_code
_entity_poly.pdbx_strand_id
1 'polypeptide(L)' 'MGYNTKNYTEQGGGKTVIGGELAVTAEGKITFRDTELKPAAVQADSTATEVAGLVSDFNALLAKLKAAGLMESE' A
#
# COMPACT_ATOMS: atom_id res chain seq x y z
N MET A 1 32.44 -9.87 -7.16
CA MET A 1 32.66 -8.82 -6.14
C MET A 1 31.32 -8.55 -5.47
N GLY A 2 31.08 -9.11 -4.29
CA GLY A 2 29.79 -8.98 -3.60
C GLY A 2 29.64 -7.59 -3.01
N TYR A 3 28.61 -6.86 -3.39
CA TYR A 3 28.33 -5.54 -2.82
C TYR A 3 27.86 -5.71 -1.36
N ASN A 4 28.58 -5.10 -0.40
CA ASN A 4 28.30 -5.20 1.05
C ASN A 4 27.25 -4.21 1.57
N THR A 5 26.71 -3.33 0.73
CA THR A 5 25.69 -2.37 1.17
C THR A 5 24.33 -3.01 0.99
N LYS A 6 23.60 -3.22 2.10
CA LYS A 6 22.26 -3.83 2.09
C LYS A 6 21.29 -3.11 1.16
N ASN A 7 21.42 -1.79 1.04
CA ASN A 7 20.57 -0.95 0.21
C ASN A 7 21.42 -0.35 -0.92
N TYR A 8 21.04 -0.54 -2.18
CA TYR A 8 21.81 -0.05 -3.33
C TYR A 8 20.91 0.23 -4.53
N THR A 9 21.37 1.11 -5.42
CA THR A 9 20.75 1.35 -6.73
C THR A 9 21.62 0.70 -7.80
N GLU A 10 20.99 -0.08 -8.69
CA GLU A 10 21.68 -0.73 -9.81
C GLU A 10 22.20 0.32 -10.81
N GLN A 11 23.31 0.02 -11.51
CA GLN A 11 23.84 0.93 -12.52
C GLN A 11 22.78 1.22 -13.58
N GLY A 12 22.64 2.49 -13.97
CA GLY A 12 21.57 2.93 -14.86
C GLY A 12 20.27 3.32 -14.16
N GLY A 13 20.17 3.19 -12.84
CA GLY A 13 19.10 3.81 -12.03
C GLY A 13 17.70 3.18 -12.13
N GLY A 14 17.53 2.10 -12.91
CA GLY A 14 16.22 1.47 -13.12
C GLY A 14 15.67 0.73 -11.91
N LYS A 15 16.50 0.45 -10.89
CA LYS A 15 16.09 -0.31 -9.71
C LYS A 15 16.90 0.09 -8.48
N THR A 16 16.18 0.33 -7.38
CA THR A 16 16.74 0.44 -6.04
C THR A 16 16.32 -0.78 -5.23
N VAL A 17 17.29 -1.47 -4.63
CA VAL A 17 17.09 -2.62 -3.74
C VAL A 17 17.24 -2.15 -2.31
N ILE A 18 16.27 -2.49 -1.46
CA ILE A 18 16.33 -2.31 -0.01
C ILE A 18 16.47 -3.69 0.63
N GLY A 19 17.68 -4.03 1.09
CA GLY A 19 17.96 -5.27 1.85
C GLY A 19 17.97 -5.06 3.37
N GLY A 20 17.77 -3.83 3.83
CA GLY A 20 17.52 -3.47 5.24
C GLY A 20 16.08 -2.99 5.43
N GLU A 21 15.91 -1.98 6.30
CA GLU A 21 14.62 -1.31 6.53
C GLU A 21 14.55 0.02 5.77
N LEU A 22 13.39 0.32 5.21
CA LEU A 22 13.03 1.67 4.72
C LEU A 22 12.02 2.27 5.70
N ALA A 23 12.50 3.12 6.62
CA ALA A 23 11.64 3.86 7.52
C ALA A 23 11.12 5.14 6.84
N VAL A 24 9.80 5.25 6.69
CA VAL A 24 9.12 6.45 6.18
C VAL A 24 8.47 7.15 7.37
N THR A 25 8.91 8.37 7.68
CA THR A 25 8.39 9.16 8.80
C THR A 25 7.08 9.85 8.42
N ALA A 26 6.46 10.57 9.37
CA ALA A 26 5.21 11.31 9.13
C ALA A 26 5.28 12.37 8.02
N GLU A 27 6.48 12.82 7.65
CA GLU A 27 6.71 13.79 6.57
C GLU A 27 6.96 13.11 5.21
N GLY A 28 7.35 11.84 5.22
CA GLY A 28 7.67 11.08 4.02
C GLY A 28 6.44 10.42 3.40
N LYS A 29 6.49 10.16 2.09
CA LYS A 29 5.44 9.47 1.34
C LYS A 29 6.04 8.50 0.35
N ILE A 30 5.37 7.36 0.19
CA ILE A 30 5.58 6.45 -0.94
C ILE A 30 4.42 6.70 -1.91
N THR A 31 4.71 6.99 -3.17
CA THR A 31 3.67 7.21 -4.18
C THR A 31 3.82 6.23 -5.33
N PHE A 32 2.71 5.64 -5.78
CA PHE A 32 2.63 4.89 -7.02
C PHE A 32 1.73 5.65 -7.99
N ARG A 33 2.29 6.16 -9.10
CA ARG A 33 1.55 6.96 -10.10
C ARG A 33 0.73 8.10 -9.44
N ASP A 34 1.41 8.91 -8.63
CA ASP A 34 0.84 10.03 -7.86
C ASP A 34 -0.17 9.66 -6.76
N THR A 35 -0.44 8.36 -6.57
CA THR A 35 -1.28 7.87 -5.47
C THR A 35 -0.42 7.51 -4.27
N GLU A 36 -0.69 8.13 -3.13
CA GLU A 36 0.01 7.85 -1.88
C GLU A 36 -0.33 6.45 -1.35
N LEU A 37 0.70 5.63 -1.13
CA LEU A 37 0.62 4.33 -0.49
C LEU A 37 0.72 4.51 1.02
N LYS A 38 -0.37 4.17 1.72
CA LYS A 38 -0.46 4.22 3.18
C LYS A 38 -1.28 3.04 3.71
N PRO A 39 -1.21 2.73 5.02
CA PRO A 39 -2.10 1.72 5.60
C PRO A 39 -3.58 2.04 5.33
N ALA A 40 -4.37 1.02 4.97
CA ALA A 40 -5.81 1.19 4.82
C ALA A 40 -6.47 1.56 6.15
N ALA A 41 -7.53 2.36 6.06
CA ALA A 41 -8.40 2.58 7.20
C ALA A 41 -9.01 1.24 7.66
N VAL A 42 -9.21 1.09 8.97
CA VAL A 42 -9.79 -0.13 9.56
C VAL A 42 -11.16 -0.42 8.95
N GLN A 43 -11.39 -1.68 8.59
CA GLN A 43 -12.69 -2.23 8.26
C GLN A 43 -13.17 -3.05 9.46
N ALA A 44 -14.36 -2.72 9.98
CA ALA A 44 -14.99 -3.52 11.03
C ALA A 44 -15.47 -4.85 10.45
N ASP A 45 -15.54 -5.87 11.31
CA ASP A 45 -16.09 -7.17 10.95
C ASP A 45 -17.54 -7.02 10.44
N SER A 46 -17.88 -7.76 9.39
CA SER A 46 -19.25 -7.74 8.86
C SER A 46 -20.18 -8.48 9.82
N THR A 47 -21.28 -7.82 10.19
CA THR A 47 -22.38 -8.44 10.95
C THR A 47 -23.63 -8.62 10.08
N ALA A 48 -23.47 -8.59 8.75
CA ALA A 48 -24.57 -8.71 7.82
C ALA A 48 -25.20 -10.11 7.89
N THR A 49 -26.52 -10.16 8.03
CA THR A 49 -27.29 -11.41 7.95
C THR A 49 -27.83 -11.68 6.55
N GLU A 50 -27.75 -10.69 5.67
CA GLU A 50 -28.27 -10.74 4.31
C GLU A 50 -27.19 -10.34 3.30
N VAL A 51 -27.30 -10.89 2.07
CA VAL A 51 -26.34 -10.63 0.99
C VAL A 51 -26.19 -9.13 0.70
N ALA A 52 -27.29 -8.38 0.75
CA ALA A 52 -27.26 -6.93 0.53
C ALA A 52 -26.36 -6.20 1.55
N GLY A 53 -26.38 -6.63 2.82
CA GLY A 53 -25.49 -6.09 3.85
C GLY A 53 -24.03 -6.47 3.60
N LEU A 54 -23.77 -7.72 3.21
CA LEU A 54 -22.42 -8.19 2.89
C LEU A 54 -21.82 -7.40 1.71
N VAL A 55 -22.61 -7.13 0.67
CA VAL A 55 -22.18 -6.33 -0.48
C VAL A 55 -21.83 -4.90 -0.06
N SER A 56 -22.60 -4.30 0.85
CA SER A 56 -22.30 -2.98 1.41
C SER A 56 -20.97 -2.98 2.16
N ASP A 57 -20.78 -3.94 3.08
CA ASP A 57 -19.56 -4.04 3.89
C ASP A 57 -18.32 -4.30 3.02
N PHE A 58 -18.48 -5.13 1.99
CA PHE A 58 -17.42 -5.42 1.04
C PHE A 58 -17.05 -4.19 0.21
N ASN A 59 -18.02 -3.46 -0.32
CA ASN A 59 -17.74 -2.24 -1.07
C ASN A 59 -17.11 -1.14 -0.19
N ALA A 60 -17.44 -1.09 1.09
CA ALA A 60 -16.77 -0.21 2.05
C ALA A 60 -15.29 -0.57 2.24
N LEU A 61 -14.96 -1.87 2.29
CA LEU A 61 -13.57 -2.33 2.29
C LEU A 61 -12.84 -1.93 1.02
N LEU A 62 -13.44 -2.16 -0.16
CA LEU A 62 -12.84 -1.78 -1.45
C LEU A 62 -12.55 -0.28 -1.52
N ALA A 63 -13.48 0.55 -1.07
CA ALA A 63 -13.27 2.00 -1.00
C ALA A 63 -12.08 2.38 -0.12
N LYS A 64 -11.91 1.73 1.04
CA LYS A 64 -10.76 1.95 1.94
C LYS A 64 -9.44 1.52 1.32
N LEU A 65 -9.42 0.41 0.59
CA LEU A 65 -8.22 -0.05 -0.12
C LEU A 65 -7.82 0.89 -1.26
N LYS A 66 -8.79 1.37 -2.05
CA LYS A 66 -8.57 2.38 -3.10
C LYS A 66 -8.02 3.68 -2.50
N ALA A 67 -8.64 4.19 -1.43
CA ALA A 67 -8.20 5.41 -0.75
C ALA A 67 -6.80 5.31 -0.09
N ALA A 68 -6.32 4.10 0.16
CA ALA A 68 -5.01 3.81 0.74
C ALA A 68 -3.90 3.64 -0.31
N GLY A 69 -4.24 3.68 -1.60
CA GLY A 69 -3.31 3.39 -2.69
C GLY A 69 -2.94 1.90 -2.80
N LEU A 70 -3.70 1.02 -2.15
CA LEU A 70 -3.49 -0.44 -2.17
C LEU A 70 -4.27 -1.13 -3.30
N MET A 71 -5.17 -0.41 -3.96
CA MET A 71 -5.97 -0.85 -5.09
C MET A 71 -6.12 0.32 -6.07
N GLU A 72 -6.12 0.04 -7.38
CA GLU A 72 -6.40 1.06 -8.39
C GLU A 72 -7.81 1.65 -8.18
N SER A 73 -7.90 2.98 -8.18
CA SER A 73 -9.17 3.67 -8.37
C SER A 73 -9.56 3.62 -9.84
N GLU A 74 -10.87 3.55 -10.11
CA GLU A 74 -11.41 3.69 -11.47
C GLU A 74 -11.11 5.08 -12.05
#